data_AF-A0A1F8LRP9-F1
#
_entry.id   AF-A0A1F8LRP9-F1
#
_cell.length_a   1.000
_cell.length_b   1.000
_cell.length_c   1.000
_cell.angle_alpha   90.00
_cell.angle_beta   90.00
_cell.angle_gamma   90.00
#
_symmetry.space_group_name_H-M   'P 1'
#
loop_
_entity.id
_entity.type
_entity.pdbx_description
1 polymer ?
#
loop_
_entity_poly.entity_id
_entity_poly.type
_entity_poly.pdbx_seq_one_letter_code
_entity_poly.pdbx_strand_id
1 'polypeptide(L)'
;MVNDRGHSEREESGEAKIQILGTNPDNPEKGRIFVWAKMGWFERLEGPSGDIAFTPIADSEEELRKLISRDSPKADLDDLRGKYRKRVSEEFIEQSASYSDSSEDSSEESDNDEEQKYHQHDL
;
A
#
# COMPACT_ATOMS: atom_id res chain seq x y z
N MET A 1 -3.54 -47.21 -2.81
CA MET A 1 -3.88 -45.97 -2.07
C MET A 1 -2.99 -44.90 -2.63
N VAL A 2 -3.56 -43.99 -3.44
CA VAL A 2 -2.83 -42.92 -4.12
C VAL A 2 -3.33 -41.60 -3.56
N ASN A 3 -2.61 -41.07 -2.59
CA ASN A 3 -2.91 -39.78 -2.00
C ASN A 3 -1.57 -39.15 -1.62
N ASP A 4 -1.00 -38.34 -2.51
CA ASP A 4 -0.51 -37.03 -2.08
C ASP A 4 -0.46 -36.10 -3.29
N ARG A 5 -1.51 -35.29 -3.37
CA ARG A 5 -1.71 -34.19 -4.30
C ARG A 5 -1.35 -32.93 -3.53
N GLY A 6 -0.49 -32.12 -4.14
CA GLY A 6 -0.47 -30.68 -3.87
C GLY A 6 0.62 -30.24 -2.90
N HIS A 7 1.83 -30.09 -3.43
CA HIS A 7 2.64 -28.93 -3.06
C HIS A 7 1.81 -27.69 -3.41
N SER A 8 1.10 -27.15 -2.42
CA SER A 8 0.45 -25.85 -2.51
C SER A 8 0.65 -25.11 -1.20
N GLU A 9 1.91 -25.07 -0.76
CA GLU A 9 2.40 -24.01 0.13
C GLU A 9 2.74 -22.81 -0.75
N ARG A 10 1.74 -22.31 -1.49
CA ARG A 10 1.72 -20.91 -1.84
C ARG A 10 1.40 -20.25 -0.51
N GLU A 11 2.45 -19.94 0.25
CA GLU A 11 2.38 -18.92 1.27
C GLU A 11 1.95 -17.66 0.54
N GLU A 12 0.63 -17.48 0.47
CA GLU A 12 -0.01 -16.20 0.35
C GLU A 12 0.59 -15.43 1.53
N SER A 13 1.71 -14.76 1.28
CA SER A 13 2.23 -13.72 2.14
C SER A 13 1.07 -12.78 2.23
N GLY A 14 0.28 -12.93 3.30
CA GLY A 14 -0.99 -12.23 3.44
C GLY A 14 -0.62 -10.77 3.42
N GLU A 15 -0.74 -10.14 2.26
CA GLU A 15 -0.56 -8.71 2.08
C GLU A 15 -1.39 -8.11 3.18
N ALA A 16 -0.70 -7.56 4.19
CA ALA A 16 -1.36 -7.00 5.36
C ALA A 16 -2.25 -5.89 4.79
N LYS A 17 -3.54 -6.18 4.64
CA LYS A 17 -4.44 -5.40 3.81
C LYS A 17 -4.46 -3.99 4.36
N ILE A 18 -3.81 -3.07 3.66
CA ILE A 18 -3.73 -1.68 4.07
C ILE A 18 -5.16 -1.13 4.13
N GLN A 19 -5.57 -0.72 5.34
CA GLN A 19 -6.84 -0.06 5.57
C GLN A 19 -6.59 1.44 5.65
N ILE A 20 -7.43 2.23 4.99
CA ILE A 20 -7.27 3.68 4.94
C ILE A 20 -8.58 4.30 5.37
N LEU A 21 -8.53 5.02 6.48
CA LEU A 21 -9.67 5.74 7.02
C LEU A 21 -9.43 7.25 6.93
N GLY A 22 -10.50 8.03 6.85
CA GLY A 22 -10.42 9.48 6.81
C GLY A 22 -11.53 10.12 7.63
N THR A 23 -11.27 11.33 8.13
CA THR A 23 -12.29 12.10 8.86
C THR A 23 -13.25 12.87 7.95
N ASN A 24 -12.96 12.89 6.64
CA ASN A 24 -13.76 13.55 5.62
C ASN A 24 -13.64 12.76 4.30
N PRO A 25 -14.44 11.70 4.10
CA PRO A 25 -14.36 10.87 2.91
C PRO A 25 -14.74 11.63 1.62
N ASP A 26 -15.62 12.63 1.72
CA ASP A 26 -16.01 13.48 0.58
C ASP A 26 -14.88 14.41 0.12
N ASN A 27 -14.06 14.90 1.07
CA ASN A 27 -12.93 15.78 0.80
C ASN A 27 -11.72 15.36 1.66
N PRO A 28 -10.99 14.30 1.27
CA PRO A 28 -9.90 13.74 2.08
C PRO A 28 -8.76 14.75 2.34
N GLU A 29 -8.54 15.70 1.44
CA GLU A 29 -7.53 16.77 1.56
C GLU A 29 -7.86 17.78 2.68
N LYS A 30 -9.14 17.92 3.01
CA LYS A 30 -9.61 18.77 4.12
C LYS A 30 -9.77 18.01 5.42
N GLY A 31 -9.61 16.68 5.37
CA GLY A 31 -9.68 15.77 6.49
C GLY A 31 -8.31 15.32 6.95
N ARG A 32 -8.32 14.49 7.98
CA ARG A 32 -7.17 13.71 8.44
C ARG A 32 -7.27 12.32 7.82
N ILE A 33 -6.13 11.75 7.46
CA ILE A 33 -6.05 10.47 6.77
C ILE A 33 -5.23 9.52 7.66
N PHE A 34 -5.73 8.32 7.87
CA PHE A 34 -5.14 7.30 8.73
C PHE A 34 -4.96 6.01 7.96
N VAL A 35 -3.80 5.38 8.12
CA VAL A 35 -3.41 4.15 7.44
C VAL A 35 -3.13 3.08 8.48
N TRP A 36 -3.81 1.94 8.39
CA TRP A 36 -3.48 0.75 9.16
C TRP A 36 -2.45 -0.07 8.39
N ALA A 37 -1.32 -0.34 9.02
CA ALA A 37 -0.30 -1.20 8.46
C ALA A 37 0.42 -1.98 9.57
N LYS A 38 0.77 -3.24 9.26
CA LYS A 38 1.40 -4.18 10.19
C LYS A 38 0.58 -4.37 11.47
N MET A 39 0.81 -3.53 12.48
CA MET A 39 0.17 -3.60 13.80
C MET A 39 -0.21 -2.22 14.36
N GLY A 40 -0.25 -1.16 13.54
CA GLY A 40 -0.55 0.19 14.02
C GLY A 40 -1.23 1.11 13.00
N TRP A 41 -1.87 2.15 13.53
CA TRP A 41 -2.44 3.27 12.80
C TRP A 41 -1.41 4.38 12.67
N PHE A 42 -1.25 4.86 11.45
CA PHE A 42 -0.38 5.96 11.10
C PHE A 42 -1.21 7.10 10.54
N GLU A 43 -0.98 8.31 11.00
CA GLU A 43 -1.57 9.52 10.44
C GLU A 43 -0.71 10.05 9.29
N ARG A 44 -1.34 10.36 8.14
CA ARG A 44 -0.71 11.07 7.03
C ARG A 44 -0.72 12.57 7.35
N LEU A 45 0.47 13.14 7.46
CA LEU A 45 0.69 14.58 7.65
C LEU A 45 1.35 15.15 6.41
N GLU A 46 0.80 16.24 5.88
CA GLU A 46 1.40 16.99 4.78
C GLU A 46 2.09 18.24 5.34
N GLY A 47 3.40 18.32 5.14
CA GLY A 47 4.23 19.44 5.55
C GLY A 47 4.05 20.67 4.64
N PRO A 48 4.57 21.83 5.06
CA PRO A 48 4.39 23.11 4.35
C PRO A 48 4.99 23.13 2.93
N SER A 49 5.92 22.22 2.63
CA SER A 49 6.55 22.06 1.31
C SER A 49 5.90 20.98 0.45
N GLY A 50 4.77 20.40 0.87
CA GLY A 50 4.15 19.25 0.21
C GLY A 50 4.83 17.91 0.51
N ASP A 51 5.74 17.89 1.47
CA ASP A 51 6.37 16.66 1.96
C ASP A 51 5.36 15.87 2.79
N ILE A 52 5.27 14.56 2.57
CA ILE A 52 4.27 13.71 3.25
C ILE A 52 5.02 12.92 4.30
N ALA A 53 4.44 12.75 5.49
CA ALA A 53 4.98 11.88 6.52
C ALA A 53 3.89 11.03 7.14
N PHE A 54 4.21 9.79 7.47
CA PHE A 54 3.31 8.89 8.21
C PHE A 54 3.80 8.71 9.64
N THR A 55 3.03 9.22 10.60
CA THR A 55 3.40 9.17 12.03
C THR A 55 2.52 8.17 12.78
N PRO A 56 3.08 7.22 13.55
CA PRO A 56 2.29 6.31 14.35
C PRO A 56 1.48 7.09 15.39
N ILE A 57 0.18 6.81 15.47
CA ILE A 57 -0.75 7.55 16.35
C ILE A 57 -1.52 6.64 17.31
N ALA A 58 -1.73 5.37 16.95
CA ALA A 58 -2.44 4.40 17.77
C ALA A 58 -2.07 2.96 17.38
N ASP A 59 -2.09 2.05 18.34
CA ASP A 59 -1.87 0.61 18.08
C ASP A 59 -3.17 -0.15 17.80
N SER A 60 -4.33 0.51 17.87
CA SER A 60 -5.65 -0.11 17.65
C SER A 60 -6.70 0.90 17.20
N GLU A 61 -7.73 0.43 16.48
CA GLU A 61 -8.80 1.31 15.97
C GLU A 61 -9.58 1.98 17.09
N GLU A 62 -9.80 1.30 18.20
CA GLU A 62 -10.48 1.86 19.38
C GLU A 62 -9.71 3.06 19.96
N GLU A 63 -8.39 2.98 20.01
CA GLU A 63 -7.54 4.08 20.47
C GLU A 63 -7.55 5.23 19.47
N LEU A 64 -7.44 4.94 18.17
CA LEU A 64 -7.59 5.94 17.12
C LEU A 64 -8.92 6.69 17.27
N ARG A 65 -10.04 5.97 17.35
CA ARG A 65 -11.37 6.57 17.52
C ARG A 65 -11.47 7.43 18.78
N LYS A 66 -10.87 7.00 19.90
CA LYS A 66 -10.83 7.81 21.13
C LYS A 66 -10.04 9.11 20.94
N LEU A 67 -8.89 9.04 20.27
CA LEU A 67 -8.06 10.22 19.96
C LEU A 67 -8.81 11.20 19.07
N ILE A 68 -9.45 10.71 18.00
CA ILE A 68 -10.23 11.54 17.09
C ILE A 68 -11.46 12.12 17.79
N SER A 69 -12.17 11.33 18.60
CA SER A 69 -13.32 11.84 19.37
C SER A 69 -12.92 12.94 20.37
N ARG A 70 -11.70 12.87 20.93
CA ARG A 70 -11.17 13.88 21.85
C ARG A 70 -10.77 15.16 21.13
N ASP A 71 -10.10 15.03 20.00
CA ASP A 71 -9.56 16.15 19.22
C ASP A 71 -10.63 16.83 18.35
N SER A 72 -11.47 16.02 17.73
CA SER A 72 -12.49 16.39 16.76
C SER A 72 -13.79 15.61 17.03
N PRO A 73 -14.59 16.01 18.04
CA PRO A 73 -15.78 15.27 18.47
C PRO A 73 -16.91 15.18 17.44
N LYS A 74 -16.80 15.87 16.30
CA LYS A 74 -17.74 15.82 15.17
C LYS A 74 -17.15 15.14 13.93
N ALA A 75 -15.89 14.72 13.98
CA ALA A 75 -15.28 13.99 12.88
C ALA A 75 -15.76 12.54 12.91
N ASP A 76 -16.30 12.08 11.80
CA ASP A 76 -16.64 10.68 11.59
C ASP A 76 -15.51 10.00 10.82
N LEU A 77 -15.15 8.78 11.22
CA LEU A 77 -14.02 8.06 10.65
C LEU A 77 -14.57 7.01 9.67
N ASP A 78 -14.36 7.23 8.37
CA ASP A 78 -14.91 6.37 7.32
C ASP A 78 -13.83 5.90 6.33
N ASP A 79 -14.12 4.82 5.59
CA ASP A 79 -13.19 4.21 4.64
C ASP A 79 -12.97 5.09 3.42
N LEU A 80 -11.72 5.46 3.16
CA LEU A 80 -11.39 6.17 1.93
C LEU A 80 -11.42 5.21 0.75
N ARG A 81 -12.04 5.64 -0.34
CA ARG A 81 -12.26 4.80 -1.53
C ARG A 81 -11.71 5.42 -2.80
N GLY A 82 -11.62 4.59 -3.84
CA GLY A 82 -11.24 5.00 -5.18
C GLY A 82 -9.78 5.48 -5.28
N LYS A 83 -9.58 6.58 -6.01
CA LYS A 83 -8.24 7.07 -6.38
C LYS A 83 -7.42 7.56 -5.17
N TYR A 84 -8.07 8.17 -4.17
CA TYR A 84 -7.38 8.63 -2.97
C TYR A 84 -6.84 7.47 -2.13
N ARG A 85 -7.63 6.40 -1.99
CA ARG A 85 -7.15 5.17 -1.32
C ARG A 85 -5.89 4.65 -1.99
N LYS A 86 -5.92 4.51 -3.32
CA LYS A 86 -4.77 4.02 -4.09
C LYS A 86 -3.54 4.91 -3.88
N ARG A 87 -3.71 6.23 -4.06
CA ARG A 87 -2.61 7.20 -3.89
C ARG A 87 -1.99 7.14 -2.50
N VAL A 88 -2.80 7.14 -1.45
CA VAL A 88 -2.30 7.10 -0.06
C VAL A 88 -1.64 5.75 0.24
N SER A 89 -2.13 4.64 -0.31
CA SER A 89 -1.45 3.35 -0.23
C SER A 89 -0.08 3.39 -0.89
N GLU A 90 0.03 3.96 -2.10
CA GLU A 90 1.30 4.12 -2.82
C GLU A 90 2.28 4.99 -2.01
N GLU A 91 1.84 6.17 -1.54
CA GLU A 91 2.65 7.07 -0.70
C GLU A 91 3.17 6.36 0.57
N PHE A 92 2.33 5.55 1.22
CA PHE A 92 2.71 4.80 2.41
C PHE A 92 3.69 3.66 2.11
N ILE A 93 3.47 2.94 1.01
CA ILE A 93 4.35 1.86 0.56
C ILE A 93 5.71 2.44 0.17
N GLU A 94 5.79 3.52 -0.61
CA GLU A 94 7.08 4.14 -1.00
C GLU A 94 7.92 4.55 0.22
N GLN A 95 7.29 5.11 1.26
CA GLN A 95 8.00 5.47 2.50
C GLN A 95 8.39 4.26 3.36
N SER A 96 7.57 3.20 3.38
CA SER A 96 7.83 2.01 4.19
C SER A 96 8.74 0.98 3.50
N ALA A 97 8.69 0.91 2.17
CA ALA A 97 9.51 0.05 1.30
C ALA A 97 10.96 0.54 1.19
N SER A 98 11.25 1.78 1.58
CA SER A 98 12.63 2.23 1.82
C SER A 98 13.39 1.35 2.83
N TYR A 99 12.70 0.46 3.56
CA TYR A 99 13.32 -0.51 4.48
C TYR A 99 13.06 -1.99 4.16
N SER A 100 12.31 -2.33 3.11
CA SER A 100 12.01 -3.73 2.78
C SER A 100 11.77 -3.91 1.29
N ASP A 101 12.88 -4.23 0.63
CA ASP A 101 12.96 -5.01 -0.61
C ASP A 101 12.40 -4.40 -1.89
N SER A 102 13.34 -4.06 -2.76
CA SER A 102 13.24 -4.08 -4.22
C SER A 102 12.44 -5.28 -4.74
N SER A 103 11.11 -5.24 -4.67
CA SER A 103 10.27 -6.15 -5.41
C SER A 103 10.20 -5.65 -6.86
N GLU A 104 11.23 -6.03 -7.60
CA GLU A 104 11.25 -6.29 -9.04
C GLU A 104 10.06 -5.72 -9.82
N ASP A 105 10.22 -4.49 -10.33
CA ASP A 105 9.50 -4.07 -11.53
C ASP A 105 10.07 -4.85 -12.72
N SER A 106 9.72 -6.14 -12.81
CA SER A 106 9.66 -6.83 -14.09
C SER A 106 8.40 -6.35 -14.78
N SER A 107 8.48 -5.22 -15.47
CA SER A 107 7.55 -4.94 -16.55
C SER A 107 8.28 -4.33 -17.75
N GLU A 108 8.20 -5.08 -18.85
CA GLU A 108 8.33 -4.61 -20.23
C GLU A 108 9.74 -4.57 -20.86
N GLU A 109 10.35 -5.74 -21.10
CA GLU A 109 11.19 -5.87 -22.31
C GLU A 109 10.24 -6.04 -23.49
N SER A 110 9.94 -4.89 -24.12
CA SER A 110 9.18 -4.78 -25.36
C SER A 110 9.66 -5.81 -26.38
N ASP A 111 8.71 -6.59 -26.88
CA ASP A 111 8.76 -7.32 -28.15
C ASP A 111 9.41 -6.41 -29.22
N ASN A 112 10.69 -6.64 -29.52
CA ASN A 112 11.32 -6.09 -30.73
C ASN A 112 11.85 -7.24 -31.57
N ASP A 113 10.97 -7.66 -32.46
CA ASP A 113 11.20 -8.35 -33.72
C ASP A 113 12.50 -7.88 -34.40
N GLU A 114 13.53 -8.73 -34.40
CA GLU A 114 14.52 -8.70 -35.47
C GLU A 114 14.97 -10.14 -35.83
N GLU A 115 14.41 -10.66 -36.93
CA GLU A 115 14.90 -11.82 -37.66
C GLU A 115 16.41 -11.69 -37.97
N GLN A 116 17.27 -12.26 -37.11
CA GLN A 116 18.69 -12.43 -37.43
C GLN A 116 18.88 -13.60 -38.39
N LYS A 117 18.81 -13.27 -39.68
CA LYS A 117 19.23 -14.10 -40.81
C LYS A 117 20.77 -14.27 -40.79
N TYR A 118 21.24 -15.48 -41.15
CA TYR A 118 22.65 -15.92 -41.36
C TYR A 118 23.43 -16.22 -40.06
N HIS A 119 23.90 -17.44 -39.77
CA HIS A 119 24.80 -18.27 -40.58
C HIS A 119 24.65 -19.76 -40.22
N GLN A 120 24.37 -20.62 -41.21
CA GLN A 120 24.81 -22.01 -41.14
C GLN A 120 26.29 -22.06 -41.50
N HIS A 121 27.14 -22.42 -40.53
CA HIS A 121 28.46 -22.94 -40.84
C HIS A 121 28.34 -24.46 -40.90
N ASP A 122 28.37 -24.96 -42.12
CA ASP A 122 28.63 -26.36 -42.46
C ASP A 122 30.07 -26.69 -42.05
N LEU A 123 30.25 -27.81 -41.34
CA LEU A 123 31.52 -28.55 -41.25
C LEU A 123 31.26 -29.99 -40.76
#